data_AF-A0A7S2F788-F1
#
_entry.id   AF-A0A7S2F788-F1
#
_cell.length_a   1.000
_cell.length_b   1.000
_cell.length_c   1.000
_cell.angle_alpha   90.00
_cell.angle_beta   90.00
_cell.angle_gamma   90.00
#
_symmetry.space_group_name_H-M   'P 1'
#
loop_
_entity.id
_entity.type
_entity.pdbx_description
1 polymer ?
#
loop_
_entity_poly.entity_id
_entity_poly.type
_entity_poly.pdbx_seq_one_letter_code
_entity_poly.pdbx_strand_id
1 'polypeptide(L)'
;RVISRTTAVQSSLDRHSIYYRQTMDDLNSNLGDLMLPAPLQRRLRAFFTNERDHSKRNTWQELTHRMSPALQTEVAVELHKAWLRRVPFLAGISRIFIADLSKRIISEHYAQKEIFGSNFRLYVMNRGLAS
;
A
#
# COMPACT_ATOMS: atom_id res chain seq x y z
N ARG A 1 -6.88 35.24 -19.44
CA ARG A 1 -7.09 33.76 -19.42
C ARG A 1 -6.07 33.10 -18.49
N VAL A 2 -6.23 33.22 -17.17
CA VAL A 2 -5.29 32.64 -16.16
C VAL A 2 -5.97 31.58 -15.29
N ILE A 3 -7.29 31.50 -15.33
CA ILE A 3 -8.12 30.55 -14.56
C ILE A 3 -7.92 29.08 -14.94
N SER A 4 -7.31 28.78 -16.09
CA SER A 4 -7.17 27.39 -16.56
C SER A 4 -6.00 26.64 -15.91
N ARG A 5 -4.95 27.35 -15.46
CA ARG A 5 -3.74 26.69 -14.93
C ARG A 5 -3.88 26.32 -13.45
N THR A 6 -4.59 27.12 -12.67
CA THR A 6 -4.84 26.85 -11.24
C THR A 6 -5.80 25.67 -11.04
N THR A 7 -6.86 25.54 -11.84
CA THR A 7 -7.78 24.39 -11.76
C THR A 7 -7.10 23.07 -12.12
N ALA A 8 -6.14 23.08 -13.05
CA ALA A 8 -5.36 21.90 -13.44
C ALA A 8 -4.38 21.43 -12.35
N VAL A 9 -3.86 22.35 -11.53
CA VAL A 9 -3.01 22.01 -10.37
C VAL A 9 -3.87 21.59 -9.18
N GLN A 10 -5.04 22.19 -9.00
CA GLN A 10 -5.97 21.79 -7.93
C GLN A 10 -6.60 20.42 -8.19
N SER A 11 -6.86 20.06 -9.45
CA SER A 11 -7.36 18.73 -9.82
C SER A 11 -6.31 17.62 -9.70
N SER A 12 -5.01 17.93 -9.82
CA SER A 12 -3.95 16.94 -9.64
C SER A 12 -3.74 16.58 -8.16
N LEU A 13 -3.85 17.56 -7.25
CA LEU A 13 -3.87 17.35 -5.79
C LEU A 13 -5.11 16.56 -5.33
N ASP A 14 -6.25 16.73 -6.02
CA ASP A 14 -7.51 16.07 -5.65
C ASP A 14 -7.70 14.69 -6.33
N ARG A 15 -6.77 14.24 -7.19
CA ARG A 15 -6.93 12.97 -7.94
C ARG A 15 -7.06 11.76 -7.01
N HIS A 16 -6.23 11.67 -5.98
CA HIS A 16 -6.26 10.54 -5.04
C HIS A 16 -7.51 10.53 -4.16
N SER A 17 -7.99 11.70 -3.75
CA SER A 17 -9.24 11.85 -3.00
C SER A 17 -10.46 11.57 -3.87
N ILE A 18 -10.46 11.97 -5.13
CA ILE A 18 -11.51 11.63 -6.10
C ILE A 18 -11.57 10.12 -6.30
N TYR A 19 -10.42 9.46 -6.55
CA TYR A 19 -10.37 8.01 -6.74
C TYR A 19 -10.84 7.24 -5.49
N TYR A 20 -10.42 7.70 -4.30
CA TYR A 20 -10.89 7.13 -3.05
C TYR A 20 -12.41 7.27 -2.86
N ARG A 21 -12.98 8.45 -3.15
CA ARG A 21 -14.43 8.68 -3.09
C ARG A 21 -15.18 7.75 -4.05
N GLN A 22 -14.73 7.67 -5.31
CA GLN A 22 -15.29 6.76 -6.30
C GLN A 22 -15.28 5.29 -5.83
N THR A 23 -14.15 4.83 -5.28
CA THR A 23 -14.03 3.46 -4.74
C THR A 23 -15.03 3.20 -3.60
N MET A 24 -15.23 4.17 -2.71
CA MET A 24 -16.18 4.06 -1.60
C MET A 24 -17.64 4.10 -2.08
N ASP A 25 -17.95 4.90 -3.10
CA ASP A 25 -19.27 4.96 -3.72
C ASP A 25 -19.62 3.63 -4.41
N ASP A 26 -18.68 3.08 -5.20
CA ASP A 26 -18.81 1.77 -5.85
C ASP A 26 -19.01 0.65 -4.81
N LEU A 27 -18.24 0.68 -3.71
CA LEU A 27 -18.41 -0.26 -2.61
C LEU A 27 -19.82 -0.17 -2.03
N ASN A 28 -20.31 1.04 -1.74
CA ASN A 28 -21.64 1.21 -1.16
C ASN A 28 -22.77 0.74 -2.09
N SER A 29 -22.66 0.98 -3.39
CA SER A 29 -23.62 0.48 -4.39
C SER A 29 -23.63 -1.05 -4.41
N ASN A 30 -22.46 -1.66 -4.57
CA ASN A 30 -22.32 -3.12 -4.65
C ASN A 30 -22.77 -3.82 -3.35
N LEU A 31 -22.54 -3.21 -2.18
CA LEU A 31 -23.01 -3.75 -0.90
C LEU A 31 -24.53 -3.79 -0.80
N GLY A 32 -25.23 -2.83 -1.42
CA GLY A 32 -26.69 -2.81 -1.51
C GLY A 32 -27.21 -3.90 -2.43
N ASP A 33 -26.58 -4.06 -3.60
CA ASP A 33 -26.99 -5.02 -4.62
C ASP A 33 -26.74 -6.47 -4.22
N LEU A 34 -25.64 -6.75 -3.51
CA LEU A 34 -25.25 -8.10 -3.09
C LEU A 34 -25.96 -8.60 -1.81
N MET A 35 -26.85 -7.79 -1.21
CA MET A 35 -27.60 -8.12 0.02
C MET A 35 -26.73 -8.72 1.15
N LEU A 36 -25.49 -8.23 1.31
CA LEU A 36 -24.58 -8.76 2.33
C LEU A 36 -25.09 -8.44 3.75
N PRO A 37 -24.86 -9.32 4.74
CA PRO A 37 -25.25 -9.05 6.12
C PRO A 37 -24.63 -7.75 6.65
N ALA A 38 -25.42 -6.96 7.39
CA ALA A 38 -24.99 -5.67 7.94
C ALA A 38 -23.65 -5.69 8.73
N PRO A 39 -23.30 -6.77 9.46
CA PRO A 39 -21.97 -6.88 10.09
C PRO A 39 -20.82 -6.94 9.08
N LEU A 40 -21.01 -7.65 7.96
CA LEU A 40 -20.01 -7.80 6.91
C LEU A 40 -19.85 -6.50 6.12
N GLN A 41 -20.96 -5.81 5.82
CA GLN A 41 -20.93 -4.49 5.20
C GLN A 41 -20.12 -3.49 6.04
N ARG A 42 -20.30 -3.50 7.37
CA ARG A 42 -19.53 -2.65 8.29
C ARG A 42 -18.03 -2.97 8.25
N ARG A 43 -17.66 -4.25 8.26
CA ARG A 43 -16.26 -4.68 8.16
C ARG A 43 -15.62 -4.25 6.83
N LEU A 44 -16.33 -4.42 5.72
CA LEU A 44 -15.86 -4.01 4.39
C LEU A 44 -15.64 -2.50 4.31
N ARG A 45 -16.62 -1.70 4.75
CA ARG A 45 -16.45 -0.23 4.81
C ARG A 45 -15.26 0.17 5.69
N ALA A 46 -15.10 -0.45 6.86
CA ALA A 46 -13.96 -0.16 7.75
C ALA A 46 -12.61 -0.52 7.13
N PHE A 47 -12.54 -1.63 6.38
CA PHE A 47 -11.34 -2.03 5.66
C PHE A 47 -10.93 -0.99 4.61
N PHE A 48 -11.83 -0.67 3.67
CA PHE A 48 -11.53 0.27 2.59
C PHE A 48 -11.35 1.72 3.09
N THR A 49 -11.99 2.10 4.20
CA THR A 49 -11.78 3.44 4.81
C THR A 49 -10.36 3.61 5.33
N ASN A 50 -9.78 2.56 5.91
CA ASN A 50 -8.40 2.55 6.38
C ASN A 50 -7.37 2.46 5.24
N GLU A 51 -7.84 2.23 4.01
CA GLU A 51 -7.01 2.06 2.81
C GLU A 51 -6.81 3.36 2.02
N ARG A 52 -6.99 4.53 2.63
CA ARG A 52 -6.84 5.84 1.96
C ARG A 52 -5.51 6.02 1.21
N ASP A 53 -4.44 5.37 1.67
CA ASP A 53 -3.11 5.42 1.02
C ASP A 53 -2.91 4.38 -0.11
N HIS A 54 -3.90 3.52 -0.39
CA HIS A 54 -3.81 2.49 -1.44
C HIS A 54 -3.55 3.09 -2.83
N SER A 55 -4.25 4.19 -3.17
CA SER A 55 -4.04 4.88 -4.45
C SER A 55 -2.59 5.36 -4.62
N LYS A 56 -1.97 5.90 -3.56
CA LYS A 56 -0.56 6.31 -3.59
C LYS A 56 0.38 5.12 -3.76
N ARG A 57 0.08 3.99 -3.11
CA ARG A 57 0.86 2.75 -3.26
C ARG A 57 0.78 2.21 -4.69
N ASN A 58 -0.40 2.20 -5.30
CA ASN A 58 -0.57 1.75 -6.69
C ASN A 58 0.18 2.66 -7.66
N THR A 59 0.05 3.99 -7.52
CA THR A 59 0.82 4.94 -8.33
C THR A 59 2.33 4.72 -8.14
N TRP A 60 2.78 4.47 -6.92
CA TRP A 60 4.18 4.18 -6.65
C TRP A 60 4.67 2.89 -7.29
N GLN A 61 3.87 1.81 -7.26
CA GLN A 61 4.17 0.56 -7.95
C GLN A 61 4.30 0.76 -9.47
N GLU A 62 3.37 1.50 -10.08
CA GLU A 62 3.44 1.82 -11.52
C GLU A 62 4.68 2.63 -11.87
N LEU A 63 5.04 3.63 -11.06
CA LEU A 63 6.25 4.42 -11.25
C LEU A 63 7.50 3.55 -11.15
N THR A 64 7.56 2.66 -10.16
CA THR A 64 8.68 1.74 -9.96
C THR A 64 8.83 0.77 -11.14
N HIS A 65 7.72 0.28 -11.70
CA HIS A 65 7.75 -0.64 -12.85
C HIS A 65 8.32 -0.01 -14.13
N ARG A 66 8.27 1.32 -14.25
CA ARG A 66 8.84 2.06 -15.41
C ARG A 66 10.33 2.36 -15.27
N MET A 67 10.92 2.15 -14.09
CA MET A 67 12.34 2.40 -13.85
C MET A 67 13.21 1.31 -14.49
N SER A 68 14.47 1.63 -14.77
CA SER A 68 15.45 0.60 -15.19
C SER A 68 15.68 -0.42 -14.07
N PRO A 69 16.05 -1.68 -14.38
CA PRO A 69 16.27 -2.70 -13.35
C PRO A 69 17.28 -2.32 -12.27
N ALA A 70 18.33 -1.58 -12.64
CA ALA A 70 19.30 -1.03 -11.71
C ALA A 70 18.67 -0.02 -10.74
N LEU A 71 17.91 0.94 -11.28
CA LEU A 71 17.25 1.97 -10.48
C LEU A 71 16.16 1.39 -9.58
N GLN A 72 15.40 0.38 -10.05
CA GLN A 72 14.44 -0.36 -9.22
C GLN A 72 15.12 -0.96 -7.99
N THR A 73 16.31 -1.52 -8.16
CA THR A 73 17.08 -2.14 -7.08
C THR A 73 17.54 -1.10 -6.06
N GLU A 74 18.09 0.02 -6.51
CA GLU A 74 18.53 1.11 -5.64
C GLU A 74 17.37 1.68 -4.81
N VAL A 75 16.25 1.96 -5.47
CA VAL A 75 15.04 2.48 -4.83
C VAL A 75 14.48 1.46 -3.82
N ALA A 76 14.42 0.18 -4.18
CA ALA A 76 13.94 -0.87 -3.28
C ALA A 76 14.81 -0.99 -2.02
N VAL A 77 16.13 -0.91 -2.15
CA VAL A 77 17.04 -0.97 -0.99
C VAL A 77 16.84 0.24 -0.09
N GLU A 78 16.78 1.46 -0.64
CA GLU A 78 16.61 2.68 0.17
C GLU A 78 15.25 2.74 0.88
N LEU A 79 14.16 2.31 0.22
CA LEU A 79 12.83 2.22 0.84
C LEU A 79 12.80 1.30 2.07
N HIS A 80 13.47 0.15 1.98
CA HIS A 80 13.40 -0.88 3.01
C HIS A 80 14.56 -0.79 4.02
N LYS A 81 15.57 0.06 3.77
CA LYS A 81 16.79 0.21 4.59
C LYS A 81 16.51 0.43 6.08
N ALA A 82 15.53 1.26 6.40
CA ALA A 82 15.23 1.63 7.78
C ALA A 82 14.81 0.41 8.62
N TRP A 83 13.99 -0.50 8.09
CA TRP A 83 13.57 -1.68 8.83
C TRP A 83 14.51 -2.87 8.60
N LEU A 84 15.14 -3.00 7.42
CA LEU A 84 16.14 -4.05 7.16
C LEU A 84 17.27 -3.99 8.19
N ARG A 85 17.68 -2.78 8.61
CA ARG A 85 18.68 -2.58 9.69
C ARG A 85 18.19 -2.99 11.08
N ARG A 86 16.88 -3.11 11.30
CA ARG A 86 16.29 -3.49 12.59
C ARG A 86 16.17 -5.00 12.75
N VAL A 87 16.40 -5.78 11.68
CA VAL A 87 16.30 -7.24 11.70
C VAL A 87 17.69 -7.83 12.00
N PRO A 88 17.94 -8.36 13.21
CA PRO A 88 19.30 -8.70 13.64
C PRO A 88 19.97 -9.78 12.77
N PHE A 89 19.20 -10.76 12.29
CA PHE A 89 19.73 -11.84 11.46
C PHE A 89 20.04 -11.43 10.00
N LEU A 90 19.60 -10.24 9.57
CA LEU A 90 19.99 -9.68 8.27
C LEU A 90 21.27 -8.84 8.36
N ALA A 91 21.80 -8.63 9.57
CA ALA A 91 23.04 -7.89 9.77
C ALA A 91 24.23 -8.67 9.18
N GLY A 92 25.06 -7.98 8.39
CA GLY A 92 26.28 -8.56 7.80
C GLY A 92 26.05 -9.43 6.55
N ILE A 93 24.80 -9.58 6.08
CA ILE A 93 24.51 -10.31 4.84
C ILE A 93 24.97 -9.51 3.61
N SER A 94 25.34 -10.21 2.54
CA SER A 94 25.81 -9.63 1.29
C SER A 94 24.83 -8.60 0.71
N ARG A 95 25.37 -7.52 0.14
CA ARG A 95 24.57 -6.45 -0.49
C ARG A 95 23.71 -6.98 -1.65
N ILE A 96 24.21 -7.98 -2.38
CA ILE A 96 23.51 -8.62 -3.50
C ILE A 96 22.24 -9.33 -2.98
N PHE A 97 22.36 -10.08 -1.88
CA PHE A 97 21.20 -10.73 -1.28
C PHE A 97 20.20 -9.71 -0.74
N ILE A 98 20.66 -8.64 -0.08
CA ILE A 98 19.76 -7.57 0.40
C ILE A 98 19.05 -6.88 -0.75
N ALA A 99 19.73 -6.63 -1.87
CA ALA A 99 19.14 -6.07 -3.08
C ALA A 99 18.04 -6.99 -3.65
N ASP A 100 18.29 -8.29 -3.74
CA ASP A 100 17.29 -9.25 -4.23
C ASP A 100 16.12 -9.43 -3.27
N LEU A 101 16.39 -9.43 -1.96
CA LEU A 101 15.36 -9.44 -0.93
C LEU A 101 14.48 -8.19 -1.03
N SER A 102 15.10 -7.00 -1.14
CA SER A 102 14.43 -5.69 -1.20
C SER A 102 13.38 -5.60 -2.31
N LYS A 103 13.62 -6.27 -3.45
CA LYS A 103 12.67 -6.32 -4.57
C LYS A 103 11.47 -7.24 -4.33
N ARG A 104 11.58 -8.21 -3.43
CA ARG A 104 10.55 -9.24 -3.16
C ARG A 104 9.68 -8.91 -1.96
N ILE A 105 10.03 -7.89 -1.20
CA ILE A 105 9.24 -7.43 -0.05
C ILE A 105 7.94 -6.81 -0.57
N ILE A 106 6.83 -7.26 -0.01
CA ILE A 106 5.50 -6.74 -0.26
C ILE A 106 4.94 -6.12 1.01
N SER A 107 4.19 -5.03 0.86
CA SER A 107 3.52 -4.35 1.96
C SER A 107 2.06 -4.79 1.99
N GLU A 108 1.70 -5.55 3.01
CA GLU A 108 0.33 -6.03 3.24
C GLU A 108 -0.33 -5.24 4.38
N HIS A 109 -1.65 -5.05 4.27
CA HIS A 109 -2.46 -4.37 5.28
C HIS A 109 -3.52 -5.33 5.77
N TYR A 110 -3.71 -5.38 7.09
CA TYR A 110 -4.65 -6.26 7.75
C TYR A 110 -5.66 -5.45 8.57
N ALA A 111 -6.92 -5.88 8.58
CA ALA A 111 -7.94 -5.21 9.37
C ALA A 111 -7.72 -5.44 10.87
N GLN A 112 -8.27 -4.55 11.70
CA GLN A 112 -8.23 -4.73 13.15
C GLN A 112 -8.92 -6.05 13.55
N LYS A 113 -8.25 -6.87 14.38
CA LYS A 113 -8.73 -8.18 14.87
C LYS A 113 -8.87 -9.25 13.78
N GLU A 114 -8.27 -9.06 12.60
CA GLU A 114 -8.21 -10.11 11.59
C GLU A 114 -7.09 -11.10 11.91
N ILE A 115 -7.34 -12.37 11.63
CA ILE A 115 -6.33 -13.42 11.71
C ILE A 115 -5.50 -13.35 10.43
N PHE A 116 -4.19 -13.19 10.57
CA PHE A 116 -3.26 -13.16 9.45
C PHE A 116 -2.07 -14.10 9.68
N GLY A 117 -1.32 -14.33 8.62
CA GLY A 117 -0.11 -15.15 8.67
C GLY A 117 -0.26 -16.47 7.91
N SER A 118 0.82 -16.88 7.26
CA SER A 118 0.96 -18.21 6.68
C SER A 118 2.31 -18.80 7.06
N ASN A 119 2.38 -20.12 7.17
CA ASN A 119 3.62 -20.83 7.43
C ASN A 119 4.69 -20.46 6.38
N PHE A 120 5.95 -20.41 6.82
CA PHE A 120 7.10 -20.09 5.98
C PHE A 120 7.10 -18.68 5.36
N ARG A 121 6.34 -17.74 5.92
CA ARG A 121 6.46 -16.30 5.59
C ARG A 121 7.01 -15.52 6.77
N LEU A 122 8.01 -14.68 6.50
CA LEU A 122 8.55 -13.73 7.45
C LEU A 122 7.75 -12.42 7.36
N TYR A 123 7.21 -11.98 8.50
CA TYR A 123 6.51 -10.71 8.63
C TYR A 123 7.36 -9.73 9.41
N VAL A 124 7.41 -8.48 8.95
CA VAL A 124 8.02 -7.37 9.67
C VAL A 124 6.98 -6.27 9.84
N MET A 125 6.69 -5.94 11.09
CA MET A 125 5.70 -4.92 11.41
C MET A 125 6.28 -3.52 11.16
N ASN A 126 5.70 -2.80 10.18
CA ASN A 126 6.07 -1.42 9.90
C ASN A 126 5.27 -0.43 10.76
N ARG A 127 3.96 -0.66 10.92
CA ARG A 127 3.04 0.15 11.73
C ARG A 127 1.91 -0.71 12.28
N GLY A 128 1.41 -0.38 13.46
CA GLY A 128 0.28 -1.06 14.10
C GLY A 128 0.69 -1.89 15.32
N LEU A 129 -0.20 -2.81 15.70
CA LEU A 129 -0.04 -3.76 16.79
C LEU A 129 -0.49 -5.14 16.29
N ALA A 130 0.24 -6.19 16.66
CA ALA A 130 -0.16 -7.58 16.45
C ALA A 130 0.04 -8.34 17.77
N SER A 131 -0.84 -9.31 18.03
CA SER A 131 -0.88 -10.16 19.22
C SER A 131 -1.08 -11.60 18.84
#